data_AF-A0A835QR30-F1
#
_entry.id   AF-A0A835QR30-F1
#
_cell.length_a   1.000
_cell.length_b   1.000
_cell.length_c   1.000
_cell.angle_alpha   90.00
_cell.angle_beta   90.00
_cell.angle_gamma   90.00
#
_symmetry.space_group_name_H-M   'P 1'
#
loop_
_entity.id
_entity.type
_entity.pdbx_description
1 polymer ?
#
loop_
_entity_poly.entity_id
_entity_poly.type
_entity_poly.pdbx_seq_one_letter_code
_entity_poly.pdbx_strand_id
1 'polypeptide(L)'
;MVNLSPLFEIKTLTRLDATKCGLQGDIPAKGLLGLSQLERLDLSMINLNGSIPPEIGKLSNLRFLSFASNQLTEISQKRSFLPLPNRPPLLEQQLPEWLNSLADLQPNETKNLKPTQ
;
A
#
# COMPACT_ATOMS: atom_id res chain seq x y z
N MET A 1 -18.79 3.17 11.23
CA MET A 1 -17.43 3.42 10.71
C MET A 1 -16.44 2.75 11.64
N VAL A 2 -15.53 1.93 11.13
CA VAL A 2 -14.53 1.23 11.95
C VAL A 2 -13.17 1.89 11.72
N ASN A 3 -12.52 2.31 12.81
CA ASN A 3 -11.21 2.96 12.78
C ASN A 3 -10.11 1.89 12.66
N LEU A 4 -9.16 2.11 11.75
CA LEU A 4 -8.00 1.26 11.50
C LEU A 4 -6.94 1.35 12.60
N SER A 5 -6.80 2.49 13.28
CA SER A 5 -5.66 2.79 14.17
C SER A 5 -5.37 1.74 15.25
N PRO A 6 -6.35 1.20 15.99
CA PRO A 6 -6.08 0.23 17.06
C PRO A 6 -5.39 -1.05 16.58
N LEU A 7 -5.60 -1.44 15.32
CA LEU A 7 -5.01 -2.65 14.74
C LEU A 7 -3.49 -2.52 14.57
N PHE A 8 -2.99 -1.29 14.42
CA PHE A 8 -1.57 -1.00 14.25
C PHE A 8 -0.82 -0.82 15.58
N GLU A 9 -1.50 -0.94 16.72
CA GLU A 9 -0.86 -0.93 18.04
C GLU A 9 -0.46 -2.34 18.52
N ILE A 10 -0.95 -3.37 17.83
CA ILE A 10 -0.74 -4.78 18.19
C ILE A 10 0.62 -5.24 17.63
N LYS A 11 1.70 -5.04 18.39
CA LYS A 11 3.08 -5.35 17.95
C LYS A 11 3.33 -6.83 17.63
N THR A 12 2.48 -7.73 18.13
CA THR A 12 2.57 -9.17 17.90
C THR A 12 1.81 -9.62 16.65
N LEU A 13 1.20 -8.68 15.91
CA LEU A 13 0.41 -9.02 14.74
C LEU A 13 1.31 -9.56 13.63
N THR A 14 1.06 -10.79 13.20
CA THR A 14 1.77 -11.44 12.09
C THR A 14 0.98 -11.39 10.80
N ARG A 15 -0.35 -11.36 10.88
CA ARG A 15 -1.24 -11.33 9.73
C ARG A 15 -2.42 -10.40 10.01
N LEU A 16 -2.62 -9.43 9.13
CA LEU A 16 -3.81 -8.59 9.07
C LEU A 16 -4.50 -8.84 7.74
N ASP A 17 -5.72 -9.35 7.79
CA ASP A 17 -6.63 -9.36 6.64
C ASP A 17 -7.89 -8.63 7.04
N ALA A 18 -8.12 -7.48 6.41
CA ALA A 18 -9.25 -6.63 6.69
C ALA A 18 -10.10 -6.37 5.43
N THR A 19 -10.00 -7.28 4.46
CA THR A 19 -10.63 -7.16 3.16
C THR A 19 -12.15 -7.02 3.29
N LYS A 20 -12.74 -6.00 2.62
CA LYS A 20 -14.19 -5.71 2.66
C LYS A 20 -14.77 -5.44 4.06
N CYS A 21 -13.96 -5.11 5.07
CA CYS A 21 -14.46 -4.80 6.42
C CYS A 21 -15.11 -3.41 6.56
N GLY A 22 -15.25 -2.65 5.47
CA GLY A 22 -15.84 -1.29 5.51
C GLY A 22 -15.01 -0.30 6.34
N LEU A 23 -13.71 -0.58 6.49
CA LEU A 23 -12.74 0.31 7.12
C LEU A 23 -12.62 1.59 6.29
N GLN A 24 -12.33 2.72 6.92
CA GLN A 24 -12.12 4.01 6.26
C GLN A 24 -11.09 4.82 7.05
N GLY A 25 -10.45 5.78 6.38
CA GLY A 25 -9.42 6.64 6.95
C GLY A 25 -8.00 6.26 6.52
N ASP A 26 -7.01 6.96 7.06
CA ASP A 26 -5.61 6.81 6.67
C ASP A 26 -4.92 5.67 7.43
N ILE A 27 -3.85 5.14 6.83
CA ILE A 27 -2.97 4.18 7.51
C ILE A 27 -2.09 4.96 8.50
N PRO A 28 -2.09 4.61 9.81
CA PRO A 28 -1.31 5.34 10.80
C PRO A 28 0.19 5.06 10.66
N ALA A 29 0.95 6.02 10.12
CA ALA A 29 2.41 5.94 9.95
C ALA A 29 3.14 5.46 11.20
N LYS A 30 2.78 5.99 12.38
CA LYS A 30 3.42 5.66 13.66
C LYS A 30 3.17 4.21 14.10
N GLY A 31 2.01 3.65 13.77
CA GLY A 31 1.64 2.28 14.13
C GLY A 31 2.42 1.24 13.32
N LEU A 32 2.66 1.51 12.03
CA LEU A 32 3.45 0.64 11.15
C LEU A 32 4.86 0.35 11.69
N LEU A 33 5.50 1.35 12.31
CA LEU A 33 6.84 1.19 12.91
C LEU A 33 6.89 0.15 14.03
N GLY A 34 5.74 -0.16 14.66
CA GLY A 34 5.63 -1.14 15.74
C GLY A 34 5.35 -2.57 15.27
N LEU A 35 5.00 -2.76 13.99
CA LEU A 35 4.55 -4.05 13.45
C LEU A 35 5.71 -4.87 12.89
N SER A 36 6.78 -5.04 13.68
CA SER A 36 8.00 -5.72 13.23
C SER A 36 7.79 -7.19 12.90
N GLN A 37 6.74 -7.84 13.40
CA GLN A 37 6.43 -9.24 13.15
C GLN A 37 5.45 -9.46 11.98
N LEU A 38 4.98 -8.40 11.33
CA LEU A 38 3.94 -8.50 10.32
C LEU A 38 4.47 -9.13 9.04
N GLU A 39 3.88 -10.26 8.65
CA GLU A 39 4.20 -11.01 7.43
C GLU A 39 3.19 -10.77 6.32
N ARG A 40 1.93 -10.52 6.66
CA ARG A 40 0.84 -10.35 5.69
C ARG A 40 -0.03 -9.17 6.07
N LEU A 41 -0.20 -8.25 5.13
CA LEU A 41 -1.12 -7.11 5.22
C LEU A 41 -2.03 -7.08 3.99
N ASP A 42 -3.31 -7.40 4.17
CA ASP A 42 -4.34 -7.25 3.15
C ASP A 42 -5.35 -6.20 3.61
N LEU A 43 -5.28 -5.04 2.96
CA LEU A 43 -6.18 -3.91 3.15
C LEU A 43 -6.92 -3.63 1.84
N SER A 44 -7.26 -4.67 1.09
CA SER A 44 -8.00 -4.51 -0.17
C SER A 44 -9.48 -4.23 0.06
N MET A 45 -10.11 -3.51 -0.88
CA MET A 45 -11.56 -3.27 -0.89
C MET A 45 -12.10 -2.58 0.37
N ILE A 46 -11.35 -1.65 0.95
CA ILE A 46 -11.75 -0.90 2.15
C ILE A 46 -11.76 0.62 1.94
N ASN A 47 -12.08 1.09 0.72
CA ASN A 47 -12.24 2.51 0.41
C ASN A 47 -11.16 3.43 1.02
N LEU A 48 -9.90 2.94 1.14
CA LEU A 48 -8.82 3.75 1.68
C LEU A 48 -8.68 5.00 0.81
N ASN A 49 -8.77 6.15 1.45
CA ASN A 49 -8.46 7.46 0.89
C ASN A 49 -7.09 7.91 1.44
N GLY A 50 -6.48 8.92 0.82
CA GLY A 50 -5.16 9.41 1.23
C GLY A 50 -3.99 8.65 0.61
N SER A 51 -2.80 8.84 1.20
CA SER A 51 -1.53 8.28 0.77
C SER A 51 -1.13 7.07 1.60
N ILE A 52 -0.31 6.18 1.01
CA ILE A 52 0.31 5.10 1.78
C ILE A 52 1.55 5.68 2.46
N PRO A 53 1.64 5.65 3.80
CA PRO A 53 2.78 6.20 4.52
C PRO A 53 4.08 5.45 4.18
N PRO A 54 5.21 6.15 4.02
CA PRO A 54 6.47 5.54 3.61
C PRO A 54 7.00 4.50 4.60
N GLU A 55 6.57 4.57 5.86
CA GLU A 55 6.88 3.63 6.92
C GLU A 55 6.51 2.18 6.60
N ILE A 56 5.61 1.93 5.64
CA ILE A 56 5.31 0.57 5.21
C ILE A 56 6.53 -0.16 4.64
N GLY A 57 7.49 0.59 4.07
CA GLY A 57 8.76 0.06 3.60
C GLY A 57 9.70 -0.39 4.72
N LYS A 58 9.39 -0.08 5.99
CA LYS A 58 10.19 -0.50 7.16
C LYS A 58 9.72 -1.84 7.74
N LEU A 59 8.67 -2.44 7.20
CA LEU A 59 8.17 -3.75 7.63
C LEU A 59 9.06 -4.85 7.04
N SER A 60 10.18 -5.14 7.71
CA SER A 60 11.21 -6.06 7.22
C SER A 60 10.78 -7.52 7.10
N ASN A 61 9.75 -7.93 7.85
CA ASN A 61 9.20 -9.29 7.80
C ASN A 61 8.00 -9.42 6.86
N LEU A 62 7.57 -8.33 6.23
CA LEU A 62 6.41 -8.35 5.34
C LEU A 62 6.75 -9.19 4.11
N ARG A 63 5.87 -10.13 3.80
CA ARG A 63 5.95 -11.02 2.63
C ARG A 63 4.82 -10.75 1.67
N PHE A 64 3.64 -10.37 2.18
CA PHE A 64 2.47 -10.08 1.36
C PHE A 64 1.88 -8.72 1.68
N LEU A 65 1.63 -7.94 0.62
CA LEU A 65 0.96 -6.65 0.71
C LEU A 65 -0.09 -6.47 -0.39
N SER A 66 -1.30 -6.09 0.00
CA SER A 66 -2.39 -5.80 -0.93
C SER A 66 -3.17 -4.56 -0.51
N PHE A 67 -3.27 -3.62 -1.45
CA PHE A 67 -4.13 -2.43 -1.37
C PHE A 67 -5.12 -2.37 -2.53
N ALA A 68 -5.43 -3.53 -3.13
CA ALA A 68 -6.26 -3.60 -4.32
C ALA A 68 -7.65 -2.99 -4.08
N SER A 69 -8.23 -2.40 -5.13
CA SER A 69 -9.61 -1.92 -5.10
C SER A 69 -9.88 -0.89 -3.99
N ASN A 70 -8.92 0.00 -3.73
CA ASN A 70 -9.06 1.19 -2.90
C ASN A 70 -9.04 2.48 -3.73
N GLN A 71 -9.31 3.62 -3.10
CA GLN A 71 -9.35 4.95 -3.74
C GLN A 71 -8.04 5.73 -3.51
N LEU A 72 -6.91 5.03 -3.44
CA LEU A 72 -5.61 5.63 -3.13
C LEU A 72 -5.20 6.62 -4.24
N THR A 73 -5.00 7.88 -3.83
CA THR A 73 -4.83 9.03 -4.74
C THR A 73 -3.50 8.98 -5.49
N GLU A 74 -2.44 8.52 -4.82
CA GLU A 74 -1.07 8.46 -5.38
C GLU A 74 -0.94 7.44 -6.53
N ILE A 75 -1.67 6.33 -6.45
CA ILE A 75 -1.64 5.27 -7.46
C ILE A 75 -2.58 5.62 -8.63
N SER A 76 -3.67 6.34 -8.34
CA SER A 76 -4.72 6.66 -9.30
C SER A 76 -4.37 7.84 -10.21
N GLN A 77 -3.65 8.86 -9.72
CA GLN A 77 -3.22 10.00 -10.54
C GLN A 77 -2.30 9.58 -11.70
N LYS A 78 -1.60 8.45 -11.59
CA LYS A 78 -0.75 7.91 -12.67
C LYS A 78 -1.52 7.21 -13.80
N ARG A 79 -2.78 6.81 -13.60
CA ARG A 79 -3.60 6.09 -14.60
C ARG A 79 -4.26 6.99 -15.64
N SER A 80 -4.41 8.29 -15.36
CA SER A 80 -5.07 9.25 -16.25
C SER A 80 -4.18 9.83 -17.36
N PHE A 81 -2.91 9.42 -17.45
CA PHE A 81 -2.02 9.89 -18.52
C PHE A 81 -2.04 8.90 -19.69
N LEU A 82 -3.03 9.05 -20.57
CA LEU A 82 -2.92 8.56 -21.95
C LEU A 82 -1.67 9.19 -22.60
N PRO A 83 -0.84 8.42 -23.32
CA PRO A 83 0.34 8.96 -23.97
C PRO A 83 -0.10 9.97 -25.04
N LEU A 84 0.14 11.26 -24.80
CA LEU A 84 0.03 12.29 -25.83
C LEU A 84 1.28 12.22 -26.73
N PRO A 85 1.14 12.27 -28.06
CA PRO A 85 2.29 12.39 -28.95
C PRO A 85 3.01 13.71 -28.62
N ASN A 86 4.34 13.66 -28.51
CA ASN A 86 5.26 14.77 -28.15
C ASN A 86 5.37 15.17 -26.66
N ARG A 87 4.91 14.35 -25.71
CA ARG A 87 5.40 14.51 -24.32
C ARG A 87 6.81 13.89 -24.24
N PRO A 88 7.86 14.62 -23.82
CA PRO A 88 9.16 14.01 -23.57
C PRO A 88 9.00 12.84 -22.59
N PRO A 89 9.82 11.79 -22.66
CA PRO A 89 9.76 10.72 -21.68
C PRO A 89 9.86 11.37 -20.31
N LEU A 90 8.78 11.29 -19.53
CA LEU A 90 8.81 11.56 -18.11
C LEU A 90 9.66 10.45 -17.50
N LEU A 91 10.98 10.57 -17.63
CA LEU A 91 11.94 9.92 -16.77
C LEU A 91 11.43 10.16 -15.34
N GLU A 92 11.04 9.07 -14.68
CA GLU A 92 11.03 9.02 -13.22
C GLU A 92 10.15 10.07 -12.52
N GLN A 93 8.86 10.16 -12.85
CA GLN A 93 7.94 10.54 -11.75
C GLN A 93 7.94 9.37 -10.76
N GLN A 94 8.79 9.50 -9.74
CA GLN A 94 9.12 8.53 -8.69
C GLN A 94 7.87 7.75 -8.30
N LEU A 95 7.94 6.43 -8.43
CA LEU A 95 7.09 5.57 -7.60
C LEU A 95 7.29 6.02 -6.16
N PRO A 96 6.23 6.06 -5.32
CA PRO A 96 6.40 6.52 -3.95
C PRO A 96 7.50 5.68 -3.28
N GLU A 97 8.37 6.31 -2.51
CA GLU A 97 9.66 5.73 -2.08
C GLU A 97 9.49 4.37 -1.37
N TRP A 98 8.35 4.16 -0.70
CA TRP A 98 8.03 2.88 -0.08
C TRP A 98 7.95 1.73 -1.07
N LEU A 99 7.55 1.98 -2.31
CA LEU A 99 7.42 0.93 -3.33
C LEU A 99 8.79 0.37 -3.73
N ASN A 100 9.84 1.19 -3.68
CA ASN A 100 11.23 0.72 -3.85
C ASN A 100 11.66 -0.17 -2.69
N SER A 101 11.18 0.10 -1.47
CA SER A 101 11.47 -0.71 -0.28
C SER A 101 10.75 -2.06 -0.29
N LEU A 102 9.76 -2.23 -1.17
CA LEU A 102 9.02 -3.49 -1.36
C LEU A 102 9.45 -4.25 -2.61
N ALA A 103 10.52 -3.83 -3.29
CA ALA A 103 11.04 -4.49 -4.48
C ALA A 103 11.47 -5.95 -4.22
N ASP A 104 11.78 -6.28 -2.97
CA ASP A 104 12.16 -7.64 -2.54
C ASP A 104 10.97 -8.59 -2.34
N LEU A 105 9.74 -8.08 -2.33
CA LEU A 105 8.54 -8.93 -2.28
C LEU A 105 8.40 -9.69 -3.61
N GLN A 106 8.17 -11.01 -3.57
CA GLN A 106 8.03 -11.74 -4.83
C GLN A 106 6.84 -11.21 -5.64
N PRO A 107 6.89 -11.26 -6.99
CA PRO A 107 5.79 -10.80 -7.86
C PRO A 107 4.44 -11.45 -7.53
N ASN A 108 4.50 -12.66 -6.98
CA ASN A 108 3.37 -13.51 -6.61
C ASN A 108 2.69 -13.01 -5.32
N GLU A 109 3.40 -12.21 -4.53
CA GLU A 109 3.02 -11.76 -3.19
C GLU A 109 2.59 -10.28 -3.18
N THR A 110 2.84 -9.55 -4.28
CA THR A 110 2.41 -8.18 -4.53
C THR A 110 1.26 -8.15 -5.53
N LYS A 111 0.15 -8.82 -5.18
CA LYS A 111 -0.87 -9.28 -6.13
C LYS A 111 -1.53 -8.18 -7.00
N ASN A 112 -1.34 -6.89 -6.71
CA ASN A 112 -1.86 -5.76 -7.51
C ASN A 112 -1.04 -4.46 -7.42
N LEU A 113 0.24 -4.50 -7.03
CA LEU A 113 1.11 -3.31 -7.00
C LEU A 113 1.73 -2.99 -8.36
N LYS A 114 1.70 -3.95 -9.30
CA LYS A 114 2.09 -3.72 -10.68
C LYS A 114 0.85 -3.31 -11.50
N PRO A 115 0.98 -2.32 -12.40
CA PRO A 115 -0.08 -1.99 -13.34
C PRO A 115 -0.40 -3.25 -14.14
N THR A 116 -1.63 -3.75 -14.02
CA THR A 116 -2.20 -4.70 -14.97
C THR A 116 -2.17 -4.02 -16.34
N GLN A 117 -1.54 -4.69 -17.31
CA GLN A 117 -1.53 -4.26 -18.72
C GLN A 117 -2.95 -4.08 -19.25
#